data_AF-A0A1H7RCP0-F1
#
_entry.id   AF-A0A1H7RCP0-F1
#
_cell.length_a   1.000
_cell.length_b   1.000
_cell.length_c   1.000
_cell.angle_alpha   90.00
_cell.angle_beta   90.00
_cell.angle_gamma   90.00
#
_symmetry.space_group_name_H-M   'P 1'
#
loop_
_entity.id
_entity.type
_entity.pdbx_description
1 polymer ?
#
loop_
_entity_poly.entity_id
_entity_poly.type
_entity_poly.pdbx_seq_one_letter_code
_entity_poly.pdbx_strand_id
1 'polypeptide(L)' 'MLLALALIQAPVPAAQPTPPAPTEEKLICKRVQQPGSRLPGKKTCLSREDWAAQEKDGRDALSSTSRQY' A
#
# COMPACT_ATOMS: atom_id res chain seq x y z
N MET A 1 44.57 55.80 7.02
CA MET A 1 44.01 54.85 6.04
C MET A 1 43.77 53.52 6.73
N LEU A 2 42.51 53.10 6.90
CA LEU A 2 42.14 51.78 7.39
C LEU A 2 41.23 51.15 6.34
N LEU A 3 41.76 50.19 5.57
CA LEU A 3 40.97 49.40 4.64
C LEU A 3 40.12 48.40 5.44
N ALA A 4 38.80 48.52 5.33
CA ALA A 4 37.85 47.55 5.87
C ALA A 4 37.70 46.39 4.87
N LEU A 5 38.10 45.18 5.27
CA LEU A 5 37.83 43.94 4.54
C LEU A 5 36.35 43.58 4.70
N ALA A 6 35.59 43.67 3.61
CA ALA A 6 34.21 43.19 3.54
C ALA A 6 34.21 41.67 3.30
N LEU A 7 33.73 40.91 4.28
CA LEU A 7 33.50 39.47 4.16
C LEU A 7 32.24 39.23 3.31
N ILE A 8 32.43 38.74 2.08
CA ILE A 8 31.35 38.31 1.20
C ILE A 8 30.84 36.95 1.70
N GLN A 9 29.64 36.92 2.27
CA GLN A 9 28.96 35.67 2.62
C GLN A 9 28.26 35.12 1.37
N ALA A 10 28.75 34.00 0.85
CA ALA A 10 28.08 33.29 -0.24
C ALA A 10 26.82 32.57 0.29
N PRO A 11 25.69 32.62 -0.44
CA PRO A 11 24.46 31.94 -0.04
C PRO A 11 24.67 30.42 -0.10
N VAL A 12 24.55 29.75 1.05
CA VAL A 12 24.57 28.29 1.14
C VAL A 12 23.20 27.78 0.65
N PRO A 13 23.17 26.85 -0.32
CA PRO A 13 21.90 26.31 -0.81
C PRO A 13 21.20 25.56 0.32
N ALA A 14 19.96 25.95 0.61
CA ALA A 14 19.13 25.30 1.61
C ALA A 14 18.85 23.85 1.18
N ALA A 15 19.10 22.91 2.10
CA ALA A 15 18.81 21.50 1.89
C ALA A 15 17.31 21.33 1.63
N GLN A 16 16.96 20.73 0.49
CA GLN A 16 15.57 20.46 0.15
C GLN A 16 15.05 19.30 1.01
N PRO A 17 13.79 19.37 1.48
CA PRO A 17 13.19 18.27 2.23
C PRO A 17 13.09 17.02 1.35
N THR A 18 13.64 15.91 1.84
CA THR A 18 13.55 14.61 1.18
C THR A 18 12.10 14.13 1.20
N PRO A 19 11.55 13.65 0.05
CA PRO A 19 10.20 13.08 0.02
C PRO A 19 10.09 11.90 0.99
N PRO A 20 8.94 11.72 1.67
CA PRO A 20 8.73 10.57 2.53
C PRO A 20 8.81 9.28 1.70
N ALA A 21 9.51 8.28 2.25
CA ALA A 21 9.63 6.96 1.63
C ALA A 21 8.23 6.33 1.47
N PRO A 22 7.95 5.64 0.35
CA PRO A 22 6.67 4.97 0.15
C PRO A 22 6.47 3.92 1.23
N THR A 23 5.32 3.97 1.90
CA THR A 23 4.93 2.98 2.90
C THR A 23 4.72 1.64 2.17
N GLU A 24 5.63 0.69 2.37
CA GLU A 24 5.52 -0.62 1.73
C GLU A 24 4.34 -1.39 2.35
N GLU A 25 3.28 -1.58 1.56
CA GLU A 25 2.09 -2.28 2.03
C GLU A 25 2.39 -3.74 2.28
N LYS A 26 2.22 -4.18 3.53
CA LYS A 26 2.53 -5.54 3.93
C LYS A 26 1.58 -6.53 3.26
N LEU A 27 2.14 -7.32 2.34
CA LEU A 27 1.42 -8.41 1.69
C LEU A 27 1.20 -9.59 2.65
N ILE A 28 -0.01 -10.14 2.61
CA ILE A 28 -0.45 -11.29 3.39
C ILE A 28 -0.75 -12.43 2.42
N CYS A 29 0.03 -13.51 2.51
CA CYS A 29 -0.15 -14.70 1.68
C CYS A 29 -1.08 -15.72 2.35
N LYS A 30 -2.18 -16.07 1.68
CA LYS A 30 -3.10 -17.14 2.09
C LYS A 30 -3.23 -18.19 0.99
N ARG A 31 -3.63 -19.41 1.34
CA ARG A 31 -4.00 -20.45 0.37
C ARG A 31 -5.50 -20.35 0.09
N VAL A 32 -5.87 -20.08 -1.15
CA VAL A 32 -7.25 -19.91 -1.60
C VAL A 32 -7.68 -21.14 -2.37
N GLN A 33 -8.74 -21.80 -1.89
CA GLN A 33 -9.39 -22.92 -2.57
C GLN A 33 -10.51 -22.37 -3.44
N GLN A 34 -10.55 -22.77 -4.72
CA GLN A 34 -11.66 -22.41 -5.59
C GLN A 34 -12.88 -23.29 -5.23
N PRO A 35 -14.06 -22.71 -4.97
CA PRO A 35 -15.28 -23.48 -4.77
C PRO A 35 -15.56 -24.42 -5.94
N GLY A 36 -15.95 -25.66 -5.64
CA GLY A 36 -16.20 -26.70 -6.65
C GLY A 36 -14.95 -27.31 -7.29
N SER A 37 -13.74 -26.83 -6.99
CA SER A 37 -12.50 -27.44 -7.47
C SER A 37 -11.97 -28.50 -6.51
N ARG A 38 -11.54 -29.65 -7.07
CA ARG A 38 -10.86 -30.72 -6.32
C ARG A 38 -9.34 -30.56 -6.28
N LEU A 39 -8.80 -29.61 -7.05
CA LEU A 39 -7.37 -29.31 -7.05
C LEU A 39 -6.98 -28.58 -5.76
N PRO A 40 -5.74 -28.74 -5.28
CA PRO A 40 -5.27 -28.00 -4.12
C PRO A 40 -5.30 -26.49 -4.38
N GLY A 41 -5.74 -25.71 -3.40
CA GLY A 41 -5.79 -24.26 -3.50
C GLY A 41 -4.45 -23.60 -3.81
N LYS A 42 -4.50 -22.44 -4.48
CA LYS A 42 -3.32 -21.65 -4.85
C LYS A 42 -2.91 -20.69 -3.75
N LYS A 43 -1.62 -20.35 -3.66
CA LYS A 43 -1.17 -19.25 -2.79
C LYS A 43 -1.46 -17.92 -3.48
N THR A 44 -2.08 -17.01 -2.75
CA THR A 44 -2.38 -15.64 -3.19
C THR A 44 -1.90 -14.69 -2.10
N CYS A 45 -1.10 -13.70 -2.49
CA CYS A 45 -0.54 -12.69 -1.60
C CYS A 45 -1.13 -11.35 -1.99
N LEU A 46 -1.79 -10.69 -1.04
CA LEU A 46 -2.51 -9.44 -1.24
C LEU A 46 -2.39 -8.55 -0.02
N SER A 47 -2.70 -7.26 -0.16
CA SER A 47 -2.74 -6.34 0.96
C SER A 47 -3.89 -6.69 1.93
N ARG A 48 -3.90 -6.08 3.11
CA ARG A 48 -4.99 -6.30 4.08
C ARG A 48 -6.34 -5.80 3.54
N GLU A 49 -6.34 -4.68 2.82
CA GLU A 49 -7.52 -4.07 2.23
C GLU A 49 -8.10 -4.92 1.10
N ASP A 50 -7.26 -5.49 0.24
CA ASP A 50 -7.69 -6.41 -0.82
C ASP A 50 -8.33 -7.69 -0.25
N TRP A 51 -7.81 -8.19 0.87
CA TRP A 51 -8.43 -9.30 1.58
C TRP A 51 -9.81 -8.93 2.13
N ALA A 52 -9.95 -7.74 2.71
CA ALA A 52 -11.22 -7.27 3.25
C ALA A 52 -12.26 -7.06 2.14
N ALA A 53 -11.85 -6.55 0.97
CA ALA A 53 -12.70 -6.42 -0.20
C ALA A 53 -13.23 -7.79 -0.68
N GLN A 54 -12.35 -8.78 -0.85
CA GLN A 54 -12.77 -10.13 -1.25
C GLN A 54 -13.74 -10.78 -0.28
N GLU A 55 -13.54 -10.62 1.04
CA GLU A 55 -14.48 -11.16 2.03
C GLU A 55 -15.83 -10.46 1.98
N LYS A 56 -15.84 -9.15 1.71
CA LYS A 56 -17.07 -8.39 1.50
C LYS A 56 -17.81 -8.88 0.26
N ASP A 57 -17.14 -8.98 -0.88
CA ASP A 57 -17.72 -9.45 -2.13
C ASP A 57 -18.32 -10.86 -1.98
N GLY A 58 -17.61 -11.75 -1.29
CA GLY A 58 -18.08 -13.10 -0.99
C GLY A 58 -19.36 -13.11 -0.14
N ARG A 59 -19.44 -12.28 0.91
CA ARG A 59 -20.66 -12.14 1.73
C ARG A 59 -21.81 -11.55 0.93
N ASP A 60 -21.54 -10.53 0.13
CA ASP A 60 -22.56 -9.83 -0.65
C ASP A 60 -23.18 -10.77 -1.70
N ALA A 61 -22.36 -11.62 -2.36
CA ALA A 61 -22.82 -12.66 -3.28
C ALA A 61 -23.71 -13.74 -2.63
N LEU A 62 -23.40 -14.15 -1.40
CA LEU A 62 -24.25 -15.08 -0.65
C LEU A 62 -25.58 -14.44 -0.25
N SER A 63 -25.54 -13.18 0.19
CA SER A 63 -26.73 -12.44 0.61
C SER A 63 -27.70 -12.17 -0.54
N SER A 64 -27.21 -11.87 -1.74
CA SER A 64 -28.04 -11.62 -2.91
C SER A 64 -28.76 -12.89 -3.38
N THR A 65 -28.06 -14.03 -3.33
CA THR A 65 -28.63 -15.35 -3.65
C THR A 65 -29.76 -15.73 -2.68
N SER A 66 -29.59 -15.47 -1.38
CA SER A 66 -30.61 -15.79 -0.36
C SER A 66 -31.92 -15.02 -0.52
N ARG A 67 -31.90 -13.85 -1.17
CA ARG A 67 -33.06 -12.97 -1.32
C ARG A 67 -33.90 -13.29 -2.56
N GLN A 68 -33.40 -14.16 -3.44
CA GLN A 68 -34.08 -14.57 -4.68
C GLN A 68 -34.96 -15.82 -4.51
N TYR A 69 -34.88 -16.49 -3.37
CA TYR A 69 -35.75 -17.62 -2.99
C TYR A 69 -36.78 -17.16 -1.96
#